data_AF-A0A840CNK4-F1
#
_entry.id   AF-A0A840CNK4-F1
#
_cell.length_a   1.000
_cell.length_b   1.000
_cell.length_c   1.000
_cell.angle_alpha   90.00
_cell.angle_beta   90.00
_cell.angle_gamma   90.00
#
_symmetry.space_group_name_H-M   'P 1'
#
loop_
_entity.id
_entity.type
_entity.pdbx_description
1 polymer ?
#
loop_
_entity_poly.entity_id
_entity_poly.type
_entity_poly.pdbx_seq_one_letter_code
_entity_poly.pdbx_strand_id
1 'polypeptide(L)'
;MKRLFLSLAILIAASLTMQVDAQNKGRDGRPGERMEKELNLTADQKQKMESLRSDFGTKMKELKDNAALSKDDKQTRMKELRDQHMAEVNKVLTPDQQAKMKEWKDKRGEMAKKRDGRKGKDMAMRGKNDMPKRGNMAQRGDHMKDLNLTDDQKQKIKALNDDFRTKSKELSQQHREELNKVYTPEQRVKLDEMKKNFKKDDRFSFRGHRGNLNIDDASKTKLKELKENYLKEKKAVELSRIAPDAQKQKIKNLTTKYRDDKRQVIKDARKVNDTKPV
;
A
#
# COMPACT_ATOMS: atom_id res chain seq x y z
N MET A 1 -12.89 30.39 -35.11
CA MET A 1 -13.55 29.29 -34.38
C MET A 1 -13.67 29.67 -32.91
N LYS A 2 -14.89 29.99 -32.46
CA LYS A 2 -15.19 30.34 -31.06
C LYS A 2 -15.71 29.07 -30.35
N ARG A 3 -15.07 28.63 -29.27
CA ARG A 3 -15.65 27.62 -28.36
C ARG A 3 -16.32 28.37 -27.21
N LEU A 4 -17.65 28.32 -27.24
CA LEU A 4 -18.55 28.87 -26.22
C LEU A 4 -18.43 28.05 -24.94
N PHE A 5 -18.07 28.69 -23.83
CA PHE A 5 -18.30 28.15 -22.50
C PHE A 5 -19.76 28.41 -22.13
N LEU A 6 -20.59 27.40 -22.25
CA LEU A 6 -21.97 27.40 -21.77
C LEU A 6 -21.96 27.28 -20.24
N SER A 7 -22.01 28.43 -19.58
CA SER A 7 -22.44 28.59 -18.20
C SER A 7 -23.95 28.34 -18.13
N LEU A 8 -24.37 27.16 -17.69
CA LEU A 8 -25.78 26.88 -17.41
C LEU A 8 -26.02 27.00 -15.90
N ALA A 9 -26.43 28.20 -15.49
CA ALA A 9 -27.09 28.41 -14.21
C ALA A 9 -28.53 27.91 -14.33
N ILE A 10 -28.88 26.87 -13.57
CA ILE A 10 -30.27 26.50 -13.33
C ILE A 10 -30.55 26.76 -11.85
N LEU A 11 -31.10 27.96 -11.61
CA LEU A 11 -31.87 28.33 -10.44
C LEU A 11 -33.26 27.72 -10.63
N ILE A 12 -33.54 26.60 -9.97
CA ILE A 12 -34.91 26.14 -9.73
C ILE A 12 -35.08 26.02 -8.22
N ALA A 13 -35.69 27.05 -7.65
CA ALA A 13 -36.39 26.97 -6.40
C ALA A 13 -37.69 26.21 -6.66
N ALA A 14 -37.72 24.93 -6.31
CA ALA A 14 -38.95 24.20 -6.07
C ALA A 14 -38.84 23.60 -4.66
N SER A 15 -39.46 24.28 -3.71
CA SER A 15 -39.68 23.80 -2.35
C SER A 15 -40.65 22.62 -2.40
N LEU A 16 -40.09 21.43 -2.68
CA LEU A 16 -40.76 20.18 -2.38
C LEU A 16 -40.35 19.79 -0.96
N THR A 17 -41.23 20.04 0.01
CA THR A 17 -41.10 19.46 1.34
C THR A 17 -41.33 17.96 1.21
N MET A 18 -40.26 17.21 0.93
CA MET A 18 -40.27 15.76 1.10
C MET A 18 -40.30 15.51 2.62
N GLN A 19 -41.45 15.10 3.12
CA GLN A 19 -41.53 14.39 4.40
C GLN A 19 -40.72 13.11 4.25
N VAL A 20 -39.49 13.12 4.78
CA VAL A 20 -38.70 11.92 4.96
C VAL A 20 -39.22 11.24 6.21
N ASP A 21 -39.94 10.12 6.03
CA ASP A 21 -40.25 9.22 7.13
C ASP A 21 -38.96 8.74 7.78
N ALA A 22 -38.69 9.26 8.98
CA ALA A 22 -37.61 8.83 9.84
C ALA A 22 -37.97 7.50 10.51
N GLN A 23 -37.99 6.41 9.75
CA GLN A 23 -37.95 5.05 10.30
C GLN A 23 -36.55 4.44 10.11
N ASN A 24 -35.66 4.73 11.06
CA ASN A 24 -34.59 3.79 11.42
C ASN A 24 -34.12 4.05 12.87
N LYS A 25 -34.89 3.56 13.84
CA LYS A 25 -34.44 3.41 15.23
C LYS A 25 -33.43 2.25 15.29
N GLY A 26 -32.26 2.51 15.86
CA GLY A 26 -31.36 1.45 16.35
C GLY A 26 -29.97 1.41 15.72
N ARG A 27 -29.17 2.47 15.91
CA ARG A 27 -27.70 2.37 15.96
C ARG A 27 -27.12 3.62 16.63
N ASP A 28 -27.20 3.65 17.96
CA ASP A 28 -26.43 4.61 18.74
C ASP A 28 -24.96 4.51 18.37
N GLY A 29 -24.42 5.57 17.77
CA GLY A 29 -23.00 5.64 17.44
C GLY A 29 -22.65 5.80 15.96
N ARG A 30 -23.50 6.46 15.17
CA ARG A 30 -23.00 7.05 13.93
C ARG A 30 -21.89 8.06 14.28
N PRO A 31 -20.69 8.00 13.66
CA PRO A 31 -19.58 8.89 14.01
C PRO A 31 -19.87 10.40 13.97
N GLY A 32 -20.95 10.83 13.30
CA GLY A 32 -21.40 12.24 13.27
C GLY A 32 -22.18 12.69 14.51
N GLU A 33 -22.99 11.83 15.13
CA GLU A 33 -23.86 12.21 16.26
C GLU A 33 -23.07 12.58 17.52
N ARG A 34 -21.88 12.01 17.70
CA ARG A 34 -20.98 12.38 18.80
C ARG A 34 -20.40 13.78 18.62
N MET A 35 -20.04 14.13 17.39
CA MET A 35 -19.51 15.45 17.07
C MET A 35 -20.55 16.54 17.33
N GLU A 36 -21.80 16.32 16.90
CA GLU A 36 -22.88 17.30 17.06
C GLU A 36 -23.19 17.59 18.54
N LYS A 37 -23.12 16.55 19.39
CA LYS A 37 -23.26 16.69 20.85
C LYS A 37 -22.08 17.43 21.48
N GLU A 38 -20.86 17.15 21.04
CA GLU A 38 -19.65 17.79 21.58
C GLU A 38 -19.49 19.27 21.16
N LEU A 39 -20.05 19.67 20.02
CA LEU A 39 -20.00 21.05 19.51
C LEU A 39 -21.17 21.94 19.98
N ASN A 40 -22.14 21.38 20.73
CA ASN A 40 -23.35 22.08 21.18
C ASN A 40 -24.04 22.84 20.03
N LEU A 41 -24.29 22.15 18.92
CA LEU A 41 -24.89 22.77 17.74
C LEU A 41 -26.32 23.25 18.00
N THR A 42 -26.67 24.43 17.47
CA THR A 42 -28.05 24.94 17.48
C THR A 42 -28.96 24.09 16.59
N ALA A 43 -30.29 24.27 16.70
CA ALA A 43 -31.25 23.56 15.85
C ALA A 43 -30.98 23.82 14.35
N ASP A 44 -30.77 25.08 13.98
CA ASP A 44 -30.49 25.47 12.59
C ASP A 44 -29.16 24.89 12.09
N GLN A 45 -28.13 24.83 12.93
CA GLN A 45 -26.86 24.21 12.58
C GLN A 45 -27.02 22.71 12.37
N LYS A 46 -27.80 22.02 13.22
CA LYS A 46 -28.07 20.58 13.07
C LYS A 46 -28.78 20.26 11.75
N GLN A 47 -29.79 21.05 11.39
CA GLN A 47 -30.51 20.87 10.12
C GLN A 47 -29.57 21.05 8.91
N LYS A 48 -28.72 22.08 8.92
CA LYS A 48 -27.71 22.29 7.86
C LYS A 48 -26.70 21.14 7.80
N MET A 49 -26.25 20.65 8.96
CA MET A 49 -25.31 19.52 9.05
C MET A 49 -25.91 18.22 8.51
N GLU A 50 -27.18 17.96 8.78
CA GLU A 50 -27.88 16.78 8.28
C GLU A 50 -28.01 16.81 6.75
N SER A 51 -28.38 17.97 6.17
CA SER A 51 -28.41 18.17 4.72
C SER A 51 -27.05 17.94 4.09
N LEU A 52 -26.00 18.58 4.62
CA LEU A 52 -24.62 18.42 4.12
C LEU A 52 -24.15 16.96 4.19
N ARG A 53 -24.55 16.25 5.24
CA ARG A 53 -24.18 14.85 5.45
C ARG A 53 -24.94 13.90 4.51
N SER A 54 -26.22 14.17 4.26
CA SER A 54 -27.03 13.42 3.29
C SER A 54 -26.42 13.55 1.88
N ASP A 55 -26.16 14.80 1.45
CA ASP A 55 -25.57 15.09 0.14
C ASP A 55 -24.20 14.42 -0.03
N PHE A 56 -23.35 14.50 0.99
CA PHE A 56 -22.06 13.84 1.00
C PHE A 56 -22.19 12.32 0.91
N GLY A 57 -23.15 11.73 1.63
CA GLY A 57 -23.43 10.30 1.59
C GLY A 57 -23.83 9.82 0.19
N THR A 58 -24.72 10.56 -0.47
CA THR A 58 -25.17 10.27 -1.85
C THR A 58 -24.00 10.35 -2.83
N LYS A 59 -23.25 11.46 -2.85
CA LYS A 59 -22.08 11.63 -3.75
C LYS A 59 -20.99 10.58 -3.50
N MET A 60 -20.78 10.19 -2.24
CA MET A 60 -19.81 9.15 -1.88
C MET A 60 -20.24 7.79 -2.41
N LYS A 61 -21.54 7.47 -2.33
CA LYS A 61 -22.09 6.23 -2.89
C LYS A 61 -21.96 6.19 -4.40
N GLU A 62 -22.35 7.27 -5.09
CA GLU A 62 -22.20 7.39 -6.55
C GLU A 62 -20.76 7.20 -7.00
N LEU A 63 -19.79 7.85 -6.34
CA LEU A 63 -18.36 7.69 -6.65
C LEU A 63 -17.88 6.25 -6.43
N LYS A 64 -18.37 5.58 -5.38
CA LYS A 64 -18.00 4.20 -5.07
C LYS A 64 -18.55 3.23 -6.12
N ASP A 65 -19.81 3.42 -6.51
CA ASP A 65 -20.55 2.54 -7.40
C ASP A 65 -20.22 2.79 -8.89
N ASN A 66 -19.61 3.94 -9.23
CA ASN A 66 -19.22 4.29 -10.60
C ASN A 66 -18.16 3.34 -11.16
N ALA A 67 -18.56 2.33 -11.94
CA ALA A 67 -17.66 1.33 -12.52
C ALA A 67 -16.71 1.88 -13.60
N ALA A 68 -16.96 3.08 -14.14
CA ALA A 68 -16.14 3.69 -15.19
C ALA A 68 -14.85 4.34 -14.65
N LEU A 69 -14.75 4.55 -13.33
CA LEU A 69 -13.56 5.16 -12.71
C LEU A 69 -12.56 4.12 -12.22
N SER A 70 -11.28 4.39 -12.46
CA SER A 70 -10.18 3.61 -11.87
C SER A 70 -10.19 3.72 -10.35
N LYS A 71 -9.54 2.79 -9.65
CA LYS A 71 -9.44 2.84 -8.18
C LYS A 71 -8.74 4.10 -7.68
N ASP A 72 -7.72 4.55 -8.39
CA ASP A 72 -6.93 5.73 -8.02
C ASP A 72 -7.76 7.01 -8.25
N ASP A 73 -8.48 7.11 -9.37
CA ASP A 73 -9.38 8.24 -9.64
C ASP A 73 -10.51 8.31 -8.62
N LYS A 74 -11.10 7.16 -8.26
CA LYS A 74 -12.09 7.06 -7.18
C LYS A 74 -11.50 7.57 -5.87
N GLN A 75 -10.28 7.16 -5.53
CA GLN A 75 -9.65 7.58 -4.28
C GLN A 75 -9.40 9.09 -4.24
N THR A 76 -8.90 9.67 -5.34
CA THR A 76 -8.68 11.12 -5.46
C THR A 76 -9.99 11.88 -5.34
N ARG A 77 -11.02 11.52 -6.09
CA ARG A 77 -12.34 12.18 -6.04
C ARG A 77 -13.01 12.03 -4.68
N MET A 78 -12.89 10.87 -4.04
CA MET A 78 -13.38 10.68 -2.68
C MET A 78 -12.64 11.56 -1.67
N LYS A 79 -11.35 11.84 -1.86
CA LYS A 79 -10.59 12.76 -1.01
C LYS A 79 -11.05 14.20 -1.23
N GLU A 80 -11.15 14.65 -2.47
CA GLU A 80 -11.64 15.99 -2.81
C GLU A 80 -13.05 16.22 -2.26
N LEU A 81 -13.95 15.25 -2.41
CA LEU A 81 -15.30 15.32 -1.85
C LEU A 81 -15.31 15.43 -0.32
N ARG A 82 -14.38 14.75 0.37
CA ARG A 82 -14.21 14.89 1.83
C ARG A 82 -13.72 16.28 2.21
N ASP A 83 -12.76 16.82 1.47
CA ASP A 83 -12.19 18.13 1.72
C ASP A 83 -13.25 19.22 1.51
N GLN A 84 -14.03 19.13 0.42
CA GLN A 84 -15.17 20.01 0.14
C GLN A 84 -16.24 19.93 1.23
N HIS A 85 -16.65 18.73 1.61
CA HIS A 85 -17.64 18.55 2.68
C HIS A 85 -17.18 19.15 4.01
N MET A 86 -15.90 18.98 4.36
CA MET A 86 -15.33 19.60 5.56
C MET A 86 -15.31 21.12 5.49
N ALA A 87 -15.03 21.70 4.32
CA ALA A 87 -15.08 23.15 4.14
C ALA A 87 -16.50 23.70 4.32
N GLU A 88 -17.51 23.04 3.77
CA GLU A 88 -18.92 23.45 3.94
C GLU A 88 -19.39 23.28 5.40
N VAL A 89 -18.99 22.20 6.06
CA VAL A 89 -19.24 22.01 7.50
C VAL A 89 -18.64 23.14 8.32
N ASN A 90 -17.38 23.53 8.05
CA ASN A 90 -16.74 24.61 8.78
C ASN A 90 -17.48 25.95 8.65
N LYS A 91 -18.09 26.25 7.49
CA LYS A 91 -18.88 27.48 7.29
C LYS A 91 -20.14 27.55 8.15
N VAL A 92 -20.67 26.40 8.60
CA VAL A 92 -21.87 26.34 9.46
C VAL A 92 -21.51 26.59 10.93
N LEU A 93 -20.25 26.40 11.31
CA LEU A 93 -19.77 26.47 12.69
C LEU A 93 -19.29 27.87 13.05
N THR A 94 -19.46 28.24 14.31
CA THR A 94 -18.84 29.46 14.87
C THR A 94 -17.32 29.26 15.02
N PRO A 95 -16.53 30.35 15.12
CA PRO A 95 -15.08 30.25 15.34
C PRO A 95 -14.71 29.35 16.55
N ASP A 96 -15.44 29.47 17.66
CA ASP A 96 -15.21 28.66 18.86
C ASP A 96 -15.52 27.17 18.62
N GLN A 97 -16.56 26.87 17.84
CA GLN A 97 -16.91 25.49 17.46
C GLN A 97 -15.89 24.90 16.47
N GLN A 98 -15.34 25.70 15.56
CA GLN A 98 -14.26 25.27 14.67
C GLN A 98 -12.99 24.91 15.45
N ALA A 99 -12.65 25.70 16.47
CA ALA A 99 -11.52 25.40 17.37
C ALA A 99 -11.72 24.07 18.10
N LYS A 100 -12.90 23.84 18.68
CA LYS A 100 -13.26 22.56 19.31
C LYS A 100 -13.23 21.40 18.31
N MET A 101 -13.69 21.60 17.08
CA MET A 101 -13.64 20.58 16.03
C MET A 101 -12.19 20.19 15.69
N LYS A 102 -11.28 21.16 15.60
CA LYS A 102 -9.86 20.91 15.32
C LYS A 102 -9.23 20.10 16.47
N GLU A 103 -9.46 20.51 17.71
CA GLU A 103 -8.98 19.78 18.88
C GLU A 103 -9.52 18.34 18.94
N TRP A 104 -10.79 18.15 18.61
CA TRP A 104 -11.40 16.83 18.53
C TRP A 104 -10.77 15.95 17.45
N LYS A 105 -10.50 16.51 16.27
CA LYS A 105 -9.79 15.81 15.18
C LYS A 105 -8.39 15.39 15.61
N ASP A 106 -7.67 16.27 16.29
CA ASP A 106 -6.32 16.02 16.79
C ASP A 106 -6.34 14.89 17.86
N LYS A 107 -7.26 14.97 18.84
CA LYS A 107 -7.48 13.92 19.85
C LYS A 107 -7.83 12.57 19.23
N ARG A 108 -8.68 12.56 18.19
CA ARG A 108 -9.04 11.34 17.46
C ARG A 108 -7.87 10.77 16.68
N GLY A 109 -7.03 11.63 16.09
CA GLY A 109 -5.79 11.24 15.43
C GLY A 109 -4.81 10.59 16.41
N GLU A 110 -4.62 11.18 17.58
CA GLU A 110 -3.77 10.62 18.65
C GLU A 110 -4.32 9.30 19.21
N MET A 111 -5.64 9.19 19.38
CA MET A 111 -6.27 7.92 19.76
C MET A 111 -6.13 6.84 18.68
N ALA A 112 -6.21 7.20 17.39
CA ALA A 112 -5.97 6.28 16.29
C ALA A 112 -4.52 5.77 16.29
N LYS A 113 -3.53 6.66 16.45
CA LYS A 113 -2.12 6.28 16.60
C LYS A 113 -1.88 5.36 17.79
N LYS A 114 -2.49 5.68 18.95
CA LYS A 114 -2.43 4.83 20.16
C LYS A 114 -3.09 3.47 19.94
N ARG A 115 -4.19 3.41 19.18
CA ARG A 115 -4.86 2.15 18.82
C ARG A 115 -4.06 1.32 17.83
N ASP A 116 -3.38 1.94 16.87
CA ASP A 116 -2.49 1.23 15.95
C ASP A 116 -1.22 0.74 16.67
N GLY A 117 -0.72 1.51 17.65
CA GLY A 117 0.34 1.08 18.57
C GLY A 117 -0.08 -0.07 19.50
N ARG A 118 -1.31 -0.05 20.03
CA ARG A 118 -1.89 -1.17 20.81
C ARG A 118 -2.17 -2.38 19.93
N LYS A 119 -2.74 -2.22 18.75
CA LYS A 119 -2.96 -3.32 17.79
C LYS A 119 -1.63 -3.95 17.34
N GLY A 120 -0.56 -3.16 17.28
CA GLY A 120 0.81 -3.67 17.09
C GLY A 120 1.35 -4.46 18.27
N LYS A 121 1.09 -4.03 19.51
CA LYS A 121 1.47 -4.75 20.75
C LYS A 121 0.60 -5.98 21.04
N ASP A 122 -0.71 -5.90 20.83
CA ASP A 122 -1.66 -7.01 20.98
C ASP A 122 -1.40 -8.11 19.93
N MET A 123 -0.97 -7.74 18.71
CA MET A 123 -0.47 -8.69 17.71
C MET A 123 0.88 -9.31 18.07
N ALA A 124 1.69 -8.67 18.92
CA ALA A 124 2.96 -9.22 19.42
C ALA A 124 2.77 -10.11 20.67
N MET A 125 1.71 -9.89 21.44
CA MET A 125 1.35 -10.65 22.64
C MET A 125 0.39 -11.82 22.37
N ARG A 126 -0.29 -11.84 21.22
CA ARG A 126 -1.09 -13.00 20.77
C ARG A 126 -0.14 -14.08 20.27
N GLY A 127 0.24 -14.97 21.18
CA GLY A 127 1.18 -16.07 20.98
C GLY A 127 0.85 -16.96 19.78
N LYS A 128 1.89 -17.68 19.33
CA LYS A 128 2.03 -18.51 18.11
C LYS A 128 0.88 -19.46 17.72
N ASN A 129 -0.19 -19.62 18.51
CA ASN A 129 -1.23 -20.63 18.25
C ASN A 129 -2.58 -20.06 17.77
N ASP A 130 -2.84 -18.75 17.85
CA ASP A 130 -4.13 -18.15 17.43
C ASP A 130 -3.98 -16.96 16.46
N MET A 131 -2.93 -16.96 15.65
CA MET A 131 -2.98 -16.19 14.41
C MET A 131 -3.95 -16.91 13.46
N PRO A 132 -4.99 -16.27 12.89
CA PRO A 132 -5.40 -16.70 11.55
C PRO A 132 -4.13 -16.56 10.74
N LYS A 133 -3.56 -17.70 10.29
CA LYS A 133 -2.31 -17.72 9.55
C LYS A 133 -2.36 -16.54 8.60
N ARG A 134 -1.50 -15.53 8.78
CA ARG A 134 -1.12 -14.62 7.70
C ARG A 134 -0.34 -15.49 6.73
N GLY A 135 -1.09 -16.39 6.08
CA GLY A 135 -0.61 -17.32 5.11
C GLY A 135 0.00 -16.46 4.03
N ASN A 136 1.27 -16.74 3.78
CA ASN A 136 1.87 -16.69 2.46
C ASN A 136 1.37 -15.54 1.57
N MET A 137 2.25 -14.63 1.17
CA MET A 137 1.97 -13.70 0.08
C MET A 137 1.53 -14.44 -1.23
N ALA A 138 1.71 -15.77 -1.30
CA ALA A 138 1.12 -16.66 -2.30
C ALA A 138 -0.43 -16.81 -2.22
N GLN A 139 -1.09 -16.51 -1.10
CA GLN A 139 -2.55 -16.53 -0.96
C GLN A 139 -3.24 -15.28 -1.54
N ARG A 140 -2.50 -14.22 -1.91
CA ARG A 140 -3.09 -13.17 -2.76
C ARG A 140 -3.46 -13.69 -4.16
N GLY A 141 -2.88 -14.82 -4.57
CA GLY A 141 -3.29 -15.56 -5.77
C GLY A 141 -4.44 -16.54 -5.54
N ASP A 142 -4.82 -16.84 -4.29
CA ASP A 142 -5.89 -17.82 -4.00
C ASP A 142 -7.28 -17.27 -4.31
N HIS A 143 -7.50 -15.97 -4.14
CA HIS A 143 -8.79 -15.33 -4.49
C HIS A 143 -9.11 -15.39 -6.00
N MET A 144 -8.11 -15.72 -6.83
CA MET A 144 -8.27 -15.89 -8.28
C MET A 144 -8.61 -17.34 -8.66
N LYS A 145 -8.42 -18.31 -7.75
CA LYS A 145 -8.76 -19.72 -8.01
C LYS A 145 -10.27 -19.92 -7.98
N ASP A 146 -10.96 -19.19 -7.11
CA ASP A 146 -12.43 -19.19 -6.99
C ASP A 146 -13.12 -18.55 -8.21
N LEU A 147 -12.35 -17.94 -9.12
CA LEU A 147 -12.85 -17.30 -10.35
C LEU A 147 -12.82 -18.24 -11.57
N ASN A 148 -12.38 -19.50 -11.42
CA ASN A 148 -12.31 -20.50 -12.50
C ASN A 148 -11.73 -19.95 -13.81
N LEU A 149 -10.62 -19.20 -13.72
CA LEU A 149 -10.04 -18.54 -14.88
C LEU A 149 -9.46 -19.57 -15.86
N THR A 150 -9.78 -19.40 -17.14
CA THR A 150 -9.16 -20.12 -18.26
C THR A 150 -7.67 -19.78 -18.36
N ASP A 151 -6.89 -20.64 -19.00
CA ASP A 151 -5.44 -20.44 -19.11
C ASP A 151 -5.09 -19.19 -19.93
N ASP A 152 -5.90 -18.87 -20.94
CA ASP A 152 -5.78 -17.64 -21.72
C ASP A 152 -6.02 -16.38 -20.86
N GLN A 153 -7.01 -16.42 -19.95
CA GLN A 153 -7.26 -15.32 -19.01
C GLN A 153 -6.10 -15.13 -18.03
N LYS A 154 -5.51 -16.22 -17.52
CA LYS A 154 -4.34 -16.17 -16.65
C LYS A 154 -3.13 -15.55 -17.36
N GLN A 155 -2.90 -15.90 -18.63
CA GLN A 155 -1.81 -15.34 -19.41
C GLN A 155 -2.00 -13.84 -19.66
N LYS A 156 -3.22 -13.39 -20.02
CA LYS A 156 -3.53 -11.95 -20.19
C LYS A 156 -3.33 -11.17 -18.90
N ILE A 157 -3.76 -11.70 -17.75
CA ILE A 157 -3.57 -11.07 -16.45
C ILE A 157 -2.09 -10.98 -16.07
N LYS A 158 -1.31 -12.03 -16.37
CA LYS A 158 0.14 -12.01 -16.15
C LYS A 158 0.81 -10.91 -16.96
N ALA A 159 0.48 -10.80 -18.25
CA ALA A 159 1.02 -9.75 -19.13
C ALA A 159 0.65 -8.34 -18.63
N LEU A 160 -0.61 -8.12 -18.23
CA LEU A 160 -1.06 -6.85 -17.64
C LEU A 160 -0.31 -6.51 -16.35
N ASN A 161 -0.09 -7.49 -15.47
CA ASN A 161 0.63 -7.28 -14.22
C ASN A 161 2.11 -6.98 -14.47
N ASP A 162 2.74 -7.63 -15.44
CA ASP A 162 4.14 -7.39 -15.79
C ASP A 162 4.33 -6.02 -16.46
N ASP A 163 3.41 -5.60 -17.32
CA ASP A 163 3.36 -4.24 -17.87
C ASP A 163 3.16 -3.19 -16.77
N PHE A 164 2.18 -3.39 -15.89
CA PHE A 164 1.93 -2.51 -14.74
C PHE A 164 3.16 -2.39 -13.83
N ARG A 165 3.84 -3.51 -13.53
CA ARG A 165 5.07 -3.51 -12.72
C ARG A 165 6.19 -2.70 -13.38
N THR A 166 6.32 -2.83 -14.70
CA THR A 166 7.35 -2.13 -15.47
C THR A 166 7.08 -0.62 -15.44
N LYS A 167 5.87 -0.20 -15.81
CA LYS A 167 5.44 1.21 -15.77
C LYS A 167 5.54 1.80 -14.37
N SER A 168 5.11 1.06 -13.34
CA SER A 168 5.21 1.51 -11.95
C SER A 168 6.66 1.74 -11.51
N LYS A 169 7.58 0.88 -11.94
CA LYS A 169 9.01 1.02 -11.65
C LYS A 169 9.60 2.25 -12.35
N GLU A 170 9.28 2.45 -13.62
CA GLU A 170 9.73 3.61 -14.40
C GLU A 170 9.19 4.92 -13.81
N LEU A 171 7.89 4.98 -13.53
CA LEU A 171 7.26 6.15 -12.90
C LEU A 171 7.88 6.46 -11.53
N SER A 172 8.19 5.42 -10.73
CA SER A 172 8.87 5.58 -9.45
C SER A 172 10.30 6.11 -9.61
N GLN A 173 11.03 5.67 -10.65
CA GLN A 173 12.37 6.17 -10.96
C GLN A 173 12.31 7.64 -11.39
N GLN A 174 11.39 7.98 -12.29
CA GLN A 174 11.17 9.37 -12.74
C GLN A 174 10.84 10.28 -11.56
N HIS A 175 9.87 9.90 -10.72
CA HIS A 175 9.51 10.68 -9.55
C HIS A 175 10.70 10.90 -8.60
N ARG A 176 11.54 9.87 -8.41
CA ARG A 176 12.75 9.99 -7.59
C ARG A 176 13.76 10.95 -8.20
N GLU A 177 13.93 10.93 -9.51
CA GLU A 177 14.85 11.84 -10.22
C GLU A 177 14.38 13.29 -10.16
N GLU A 178 13.08 13.53 -10.32
CA GLU A 178 12.48 14.85 -10.18
C GLU A 178 12.63 15.38 -8.75
N LEU A 179 12.34 14.57 -7.74
CA LEU A 179 12.59 14.93 -6.35
C LEU A 179 14.07 15.23 -6.10
N ASN A 180 14.98 14.44 -6.67
CA ASN A 180 16.41 14.71 -6.55
C ASN A 180 16.75 16.11 -7.08
N LYS A 181 16.14 16.57 -8.18
CA LYS A 181 16.38 17.93 -8.72
C LYS A 181 15.98 19.04 -7.75
N VAL A 182 15.03 18.81 -6.85
CA VAL A 182 14.58 19.79 -5.83
C VAL A 182 15.58 19.90 -4.66
N TYR A 183 16.33 18.84 -4.37
CA TYR A 183 17.26 18.82 -3.23
C TYR A 183 18.62 19.40 -3.56
N THR A 184 19.22 20.10 -2.58
CA THR A 184 20.62 20.54 -2.64
C THR A 184 21.59 19.34 -2.58
N PRO A 185 22.84 19.49 -3.04
CA PRO A 185 23.83 18.42 -3.00
C PRO A 185 24.01 17.80 -1.59
N GLU A 186 24.06 18.63 -0.56
CA GLU A 186 24.19 18.19 0.84
C GLU A 186 22.96 17.43 1.35
N GLN A 187 21.74 17.86 0.97
CA GLN A 187 20.50 17.17 1.32
C GLN A 187 20.40 15.79 0.67
N ARG A 188 20.89 15.63 -0.57
CA ARG A 188 20.93 14.33 -1.26
C ARG A 188 21.84 13.33 -0.54
N VAL A 189 23.01 13.78 -0.09
CA VAL A 189 23.96 12.94 0.66
C VAL A 189 23.32 12.46 1.97
N LYS A 190 22.68 13.37 2.72
CA LYS A 190 21.96 13.03 3.96
C LYS A 190 20.81 12.06 3.73
N LEU A 191 20.05 12.21 2.64
CA LEU A 191 18.98 11.28 2.26
C LEU A 191 19.51 9.88 1.90
N ASP A 192 20.64 9.81 1.20
CA ASP A 192 21.26 8.52 0.84
C ASP A 192 21.88 7.82 2.05
N GLU A 193 22.42 8.56 3.02
CA GLU A 193 22.83 8.03 4.33
C GLU A 193 21.64 7.53 5.15
N MET A 194 20.55 8.30 5.22
CA MET A 194 19.31 7.86 5.87
C MET A 194 18.77 6.58 5.23
N LYS A 195 18.78 6.47 3.89
CA LYS A 195 18.37 5.23 3.18
C LYS A 195 19.28 4.03 3.49
N LYS A 196 20.59 4.25 3.65
CA LYS A 196 21.55 3.20 4.05
C LYS A 196 21.31 2.75 5.49
N ASN A 197 21.01 3.69 6.39
CA ASN A 197 20.72 3.39 7.79
C ASN A 197 19.34 2.72 7.96
N PHE A 198 18.35 3.08 7.15
CA PHE A 198 17.05 2.41 7.11
C PHE A 198 17.13 0.95 6.64
N LYS A 199 18.16 0.58 5.87
CA LYS A 199 18.48 -0.82 5.52
C LYS A 199 19.27 -1.56 6.61
N LYS A 200 19.86 -0.86 7.58
CA LYS A 200 20.59 -1.43 8.72
C LYS A 200 19.67 -1.64 9.92
N ASP A 201 18.72 -0.73 10.15
CA ASP A 201 17.66 -0.85 11.16
C ASP A 201 16.55 -1.81 10.68
N ASP A 202 16.93 -3.07 10.50
CA ASP A 202 16.08 -4.18 10.08
C ASP A 202 15.13 -4.65 11.20
N ARG A 203 14.44 -3.72 11.88
CA ARG A 203 13.25 -4.06 12.70
C ARG A 203 12.00 -4.29 11.85
N PHE A 204 12.08 -4.02 10.55
CA PHE A 204 11.01 -4.19 9.57
C PHE A 204 11.46 -4.84 8.25
N SER A 205 12.61 -5.51 8.20
CA SER A 205 12.79 -6.47 7.11
C SER A 205 11.84 -7.64 7.33
N PHE A 206 10.79 -7.68 6.52
CA PHE A 206 10.26 -8.92 5.97
C PHE A 206 11.36 -9.66 5.15
N ARG A 207 12.57 -9.83 5.72
CA ARG A 207 13.23 -11.11 5.57
C ARG A 207 12.37 -12.03 6.41
N GLY A 208 11.32 -12.57 5.77
CA GLY A 208 10.94 -13.92 6.10
C GLY A 208 12.27 -14.65 6.27
N HIS A 209 12.51 -15.16 7.48
CA HIS A 209 13.54 -16.15 7.70
C HIS A 209 13.52 -16.97 6.43
N ARG A 210 14.57 -16.90 5.61
CA ARG A 210 14.78 -17.97 4.64
C ARG A 210 14.98 -19.12 5.58
N GLY A 211 13.86 -19.78 5.91
CA GLY A 211 13.79 -20.80 6.91
C GLY A 211 14.97 -21.69 6.59
N ASN A 212 15.75 -22.02 7.62
CA ASN A 212 16.78 -23.03 7.53
C ASN A 212 16.27 -24.03 6.50
N LEU A 213 16.87 -23.99 5.30
CA LEU A 213 16.37 -24.80 4.22
C LEU A 213 16.54 -26.20 4.77
N ASN A 214 15.43 -26.87 5.08
CA ASN A 214 15.45 -28.21 5.62
C ASN A 214 15.92 -29.07 4.46
N ILE A 215 17.23 -29.15 4.33
CA ILE A 215 18.04 -29.66 3.24
C ILE A 215 19.08 -30.52 3.95
N ASP A 216 19.38 -31.68 3.39
CA ASP A 216 20.36 -32.61 3.91
C ASP A 216 21.76 -31.99 4.03
N ASP A 217 22.61 -32.55 4.89
CA ASP A 217 23.93 -31.98 5.16
C ASP A 217 24.86 -32.04 3.95
N ALA A 218 24.71 -33.03 3.06
CA ALA A 218 25.51 -33.10 1.83
C ALA A 218 25.19 -31.94 0.88
N SER A 219 23.92 -31.60 0.72
CA SER A 219 23.48 -30.44 -0.05
C SER A 219 23.91 -29.11 0.60
N LYS A 220 23.95 -29.02 1.95
CA LYS A 220 24.53 -27.84 2.63
C LYS A 220 26.02 -27.70 2.34
N THR A 221 26.77 -28.80 2.32
CA THR A 221 28.21 -28.80 1.98
C THR A 221 28.42 -28.36 0.54
N LYS A 222 27.68 -28.92 -0.43
CA LYS A 222 27.72 -28.49 -1.83
C LYS A 222 27.45 -27.00 -1.99
N LEU A 223 26.49 -26.44 -1.25
CA LEU A 223 26.21 -25.00 -1.28
C LEU A 223 27.34 -24.14 -0.71
N LYS A 224 28.08 -24.63 0.29
CA LYS A 224 29.27 -23.95 0.83
C LYS A 224 30.40 -23.96 -0.19
N GLU A 225 30.73 -25.13 -0.72
CA GLU A 225 31.78 -25.29 -1.75
C GLU A 225 31.49 -24.44 -3.00
N LEU A 226 30.25 -24.47 -3.49
CA LEU A 226 29.83 -23.67 -4.63
C LEU A 226 30.03 -22.16 -4.39
N LYS A 227 29.79 -21.70 -3.16
CA LYS A 227 29.99 -20.31 -2.76
C LYS A 227 31.49 -19.98 -2.67
N GLU A 228 32.30 -20.86 -2.10
CA GLU A 228 33.75 -20.67 -1.97
C GLU A 228 34.43 -20.60 -3.35
N ASN A 229 34.07 -21.51 -4.25
CA ASN A 229 34.56 -21.51 -5.63
C ASN A 229 34.16 -20.23 -6.37
N TYR A 230 32.89 -19.82 -6.28
CA TYR A 230 32.43 -18.55 -6.87
C TYR A 230 33.22 -17.34 -6.35
N LEU A 231 33.49 -17.28 -5.04
CA LEU A 231 34.27 -16.18 -4.45
C LEU A 231 35.72 -16.19 -4.94
N LYS A 232 36.34 -17.37 -5.05
CA LYS A 232 37.70 -17.53 -5.58
C LYS A 232 37.79 -17.09 -7.03
N GLU A 233 36.87 -17.54 -7.87
CA GLU A 233 36.81 -17.16 -9.30
C GLU A 233 36.51 -15.67 -9.48
N LYS A 234 35.57 -15.12 -8.70
CA LYS A 234 35.26 -13.69 -8.74
C LYS A 234 36.49 -12.86 -8.38
N LYS A 235 37.20 -13.22 -7.30
CA LYS A 235 38.42 -12.53 -6.87
C LYS A 235 39.53 -12.65 -7.92
N ALA A 236 39.66 -13.80 -8.57
CA ALA A 236 40.61 -13.97 -9.68
C ALA A 236 40.29 -13.06 -10.87
N VAL A 237 39.00 -12.90 -11.21
CA VAL A 237 38.57 -11.95 -12.26
C VAL A 237 38.81 -10.50 -11.85
N GLU A 238 38.56 -10.14 -10.59
CA GLU A 238 38.81 -8.79 -10.07
C GLU A 238 40.32 -8.43 -10.08
N LEU A 239 41.18 -9.40 -9.79
CA LEU A 239 42.64 -9.23 -9.80
C LEU A 239 43.27 -9.40 -11.20
N SER A 240 42.50 -9.83 -12.18
CA SER A 240 42.98 -10.02 -13.55
C SER A 240 43.24 -8.68 -14.24
N ARG A 241 44.33 -8.57 -15.01
CA ARG A 241 44.68 -7.36 -15.77
C ARG A 241 43.86 -7.18 -17.06
N ILE A 242 42.57 -7.51 -17.01
CA ILE A 242 41.64 -7.37 -18.14
C ILE A 242 40.94 -6.01 -18.04
N ALA A 243 40.51 -5.44 -19.17
CA ALA A 243 39.72 -4.22 -19.20
C ALA A 243 38.53 -4.25 -18.21
N PRO A 244 38.23 -3.14 -17.51
CA PRO A 244 37.17 -3.08 -16.49
C PRO A 244 35.80 -3.57 -16.98
N ASP A 245 35.44 -3.29 -18.24
CA ASP A 245 34.17 -3.73 -18.81
C ASP A 245 34.11 -5.25 -19.02
N ALA A 246 35.23 -5.85 -19.43
CA ALA A 246 35.35 -7.29 -19.57
C ALA A 246 35.36 -8.00 -18.20
N GLN A 247 35.97 -7.40 -17.15
CA GLN A 247 35.84 -7.89 -15.78
C GLN A 247 34.37 -7.88 -15.34
N LYS A 248 33.65 -6.78 -15.59
CA LYS A 248 32.23 -6.64 -15.24
C LYS A 248 31.34 -7.67 -15.94
N GLN A 249 31.59 -7.93 -17.22
CA GLN A 249 30.87 -8.98 -17.97
C GLN A 249 31.18 -10.38 -17.44
N LYS A 250 32.45 -10.70 -17.17
CA LYS A 250 32.85 -11.99 -16.60
C LYS A 250 32.23 -12.21 -15.21
N ILE A 251 32.26 -11.21 -14.33
CA ILE A 251 31.64 -11.29 -13.01
C ILE A 251 30.12 -11.45 -13.13
N LYS A 252 29.46 -10.76 -14.08
CA LYS A 252 28.03 -10.92 -14.33
C LYS A 252 27.69 -12.36 -14.74
N ASN A 253 28.45 -12.94 -15.67
CA ASN A 253 28.26 -14.33 -16.11
C ASN A 253 28.51 -15.33 -14.98
N LEU A 254 29.59 -15.15 -14.21
CA LEU A 254 29.88 -15.95 -13.01
C LEU A 254 28.75 -15.86 -11.97
N THR A 255 28.20 -14.67 -11.76
CA THR A 255 27.10 -14.45 -10.81
C THR A 255 25.82 -15.17 -11.27
N THR A 256 25.53 -15.14 -12.57
CA THR A 256 24.38 -15.84 -13.15
C THR A 256 24.54 -17.35 -12.97
N LYS A 257 25.70 -17.90 -13.37
CA LYS A 257 26.03 -19.32 -13.22
C LYS A 257 25.90 -19.78 -11.76
N TYR A 258 26.51 -19.08 -10.81
CA TYR A 258 26.40 -19.39 -9.38
C TYR A 258 24.95 -19.39 -8.88
N ARG A 259 24.10 -18.49 -9.37
CA ARG A 259 22.69 -18.44 -8.98
C ARG A 259 21.91 -19.64 -9.51
N ASP A 260 22.20 -20.06 -10.74
CA ASP A 260 21.51 -21.19 -11.37
C ASP A 260 21.97 -22.52 -10.78
N ASP A 261 23.27 -22.70 -10.57
CA ASP A 261 23.83 -23.87 -9.88
C ASP A 261 23.26 -24.00 -8.46
N LYS A 262 23.21 -22.87 -7.73
CA LYS A 262 22.60 -22.82 -6.40
C LYS A 262 21.11 -23.19 -6.41
N ARG A 263 20.36 -22.72 -7.42
CA ARG A 263 18.94 -23.08 -7.58
C ARG A 263 18.78 -24.56 -7.84
N GLN A 264 19.67 -25.15 -8.66
CA GLN A 264 19.65 -26.56 -9.00
C GLN A 264 19.91 -27.43 -7.78
N VAL A 265 20.96 -27.13 -6.99
CA VAL A 265 21.25 -27.84 -5.73
C VAL A 265 20.07 -27.78 -4.76
N ILE A 266 19.39 -26.64 -4.64
CA ILE A 266 18.21 -26.50 -3.79
C ILE A 266 17.01 -27.29 -4.34
N LYS A 267 16.84 -27.34 -5.66
CA LYS A 267 15.75 -28.10 -6.31
C LYS A 267 15.95 -29.60 -6.10
N ASP A 268 17.17 -30.08 -6.22
CA ASP A 268 17.50 -31.50 -6.05
C ASP A 268 17.37 -31.91 -4.58
N ALA A 269 17.86 -31.09 -3.65
CA ALA A 269 17.69 -31.32 -2.22
C ALA A 269 16.21 -31.41 -1.78
N ARG A 270 15.33 -30.62 -2.42
CA ARG A 270 13.88 -30.68 -2.14
C ARG A 270 13.24 -31.97 -2.63
N LYS A 271 13.60 -32.43 -3.84
CA LYS A 271 13.12 -33.71 -4.39
C LYS A 271 13.52 -34.92 -3.52
N VAL A 272 14.71 -34.88 -2.92
CA VAL A 272 15.19 -35.95 -2.02
C VAL A 272 14.42 -35.97 -0.70
N ASN A 273 13.96 -34.83 -0.20
CA ASN A 273 13.15 -34.79 1.02
C ASN A 273 11.69 -35.22 0.82
N ASP A 274 11.14 -35.07 -0.40
CA ASP A 274 9.80 -35.55 -0.74
C ASP A 274 9.71 -37.08 -0.95
N THR A 275 10.85 -37.79 -0.96
CA THR A 275 10.94 -39.25 -1.23
C THR A 275 11.32 -40.10 -0.02
N LYS A 276 11.43 -39.52 1.19
CA LYS A 276 11.60 -40.32 2.42
C LYS A 276 10.25 -40.91 2.87
N PRO A 277 10.12 -42.24 3.04
CA PRO A 277 8.92 -42.83 3.63
C PRO A 277 8.77 -42.39 5.09
N VAL A 278 7.51 -42.20 5.51
CA VAL A 278 7.08 -41.91 6.90
C VAL A 278 7.44 -43.07 7.82
#